data_AF-A0A443IC35-F1
#
_entry.id   AF-A0A443IC35-F1
#
_cell.length_a   1.000
_cell.length_b   1.000
_cell.length_c   1.000
_cell.angle_alpha   90.00
_cell.angle_beta   90.00
_cell.angle_gamma   90.00
#
_symmetry.space_group_name_H-M   'P 1'
#
loop_
_entity.id
_entity.type
_entity.pdbx_description
1 polymer ?
#
loop_
_entity_poly.entity_id
_entity_poly.type
_entity_poly.pdbx_seq_one_letter_code
_entity_poly.pdbx_strand_id
1 'polypeptide(L)' 'MEPVEIKALREKLNVSQPVFASYLNTSVSTVQKWESGVKRPSGLSLKLLTVVQKHGLKVLV' A
#
# COMPACT_ATOMS: atom_id res chain seq x y z
N MET A 1 -8.50 -0.17 -6.80
CA MET A 1 -7.23 -0.88 -6.65
C MET A 1 -7.53 -2.18 -5.93
N GLU A 2 -7.36 -3.29 -6.62
CA GLU A 2 -7.68 -4.63 -6.15
C GLU A 2 -6.58 -5.15 -5.21
N PRO A 3 -6.91 -6.13 -4.33
CA PRO A 3 -5.96 -6.69 -3.38
C PRO A 3 -4.65 -7.18 -4.02
N VAL A 4 -4.77 -7.81 -5.19
CA VAL A 4 -3.63 -8.30 -5.98
C VAL A 4 -2.71 -7.16 -6.44
N GLU A 5 -3.27 -6.01 -6.79
CA GLU A 5 -2.50 -4.84 -7.23
C GLU A 5 -1.73 -4.23 -6.05
N ILE A 6 -2.29 -4.26 -4.84
CA ILE A 6 -1.65 -3.72 -3.63
C ILE A 6 -0.44 -4.58 -3.27
N LYS A 7 -0.61 -5.91 -3.30
CA LYS A 7 0.48 -6.86 -3.09
C LYS A 7 1.58 -6.70 -4.15
N ALA A 8 1.19 -6.63 -5.43
CA ALA A 8 2.13 -6.43 -6.53
C ALA A 8 2.89 -5.09 -6.43
N LEU A 9 2.22 -4.02 -6.00
CA LEU A 9 2.86 -2.73 -5.75
C LEU A 9 3.93 -2.85 -4.66
N ARG A 10 3.60 -3.47 -3.53
CA ARG A 10 4.55 -3.70 -2.43
C ARG A 10 5.76 -4.52 -2.88
N GLU A 11 5.54 -5.59 -3.64
CA GLU A 11 6.59 -6.45 -4.17
C GLU A 11 7.46 -5.73 -5.21
N LYS A 12 6.87 -4.93 -6.08
CA LYS A 12 7.60 -4.08 -7.05
C LYS A 12 8.49 -3.05 -6.35
N LEU A 13 8.08 -2.58 -5.19
CA LEU A 13 8.86 -1.67 -4.34
C LEU A 13 9.92 -2.38 -3.51
N ASN A 14 9.94 -3.71 -3.54
CA ASN A 14 10.86 -4.58 -2.80
C ASN A 14 10.88 -4.29 -1.28
N VAL A 15 9.70 -4.01 -0.71
CA VAL A 15 9.53 -3.75 0.72
C VAL A 15 8.66 -4.80 1.40
N SER A 16 8.91 -4.99 2.70
CA SER A 16 8.07 -5.84 3.55
C SER A 16 6.77 -5.14 3.93
N GLN A 17 5.74 -5.89 4.36
CA GLN A 17 4.47 -5.31 4.81
C GLN A 17 4.65 -4.26 5.94
N PRO A 18 5.51 -4.47 6.96
CA PRO A 18 5.75 -3.47 7.99
C PRO A 18 6.36 -2.17 7.46
N VAL A 19 7.33 -2.28 6.56
CA VAL A 19 7.97 -1.11 5.93
C VAL A 19 6.98 -0.35 5.06
N PHE A 20 6.19 -1.06 4.27
CA PHE A 20 5.14 -0.47 3.44
C PHE A 20 4.06 0.22 4.29
N ALA A 21 3.67 -0.38 5.42
CA ALA A 21 2.73 0.21 6.35
C ALA A 21 3.28 1.51 6.98
N SER A 22 4.56 1.52 7.36
CA SER A 22 5.26 2.70 7.87
C SER A 22 5.23 3.85 6.88
N TYR A 23 5.58 3.58 5.61
CA TYR A 23 5.52 4.60 4.55
C TYR A 23 4.10 5.15 4.33
N LEU A 24 3.08 4.31 4.41
CA LEU A 24 1.69 4.71 4.21
C LEU A 24 1.02 5.29 5.47
N ASN A 25 1.78 5.50 6.55
CA ASN A 25 1.29 5.93 7.85
C ASN A 25 0.07 5.11 8.32
N THR A 26 0.17 3.79 8.19
CA THR A 26 -0.91 2.84 8.53
C THR A 26 -0.36 1.65 9.30
N SER A 27 -1.24 0.81 9.82
CA SER A 27 -0.84 -0.41 10.52
C SER A 27 -0.58 -1.58 9.57
N VAL A 28 0.31 -2.48 9.95
CA VAL A 28 0.60 -3.72 9.20
C VAL A 28 -0.67 -4.56 8.99
N SER A 29 -1.54 -4.62 10.01
CA SER A 29 -2.85 -5.28 9.92
C SER A 29 -3.75 -4.66 8.84
N THR A 30 -3.66 -3.34 8.63
CA THR A 30 -4.42 -2.66 7.57
C THR A 30 -3.91 -3.05 6.18
N VAL A 31 -2.58 -3.08 5.98
CA VAL A 31 -1.97 -3.57 4.74
C VAL A 31 -2.35 -5.04 4.48
N GLN A 32 -2.28 -5.90 5.50
CA GLN A 32 -2.74 -7.30 5.39
C GLN A 32 -4.20 -7.41 4.97
N LYS A 33 -5.10 -6.62 5.55
CA LYS A 33 -6.53 -6.61 5.19
C LYS A 33 -6.76 -6.12 3.76
N TRP A 34 -5.93 -5.20 3.28
CA TRP A 34 -5.94 -4.72 1.90
C TRP A 34 -5.46 -5.80 0.92
N GLU A 35 -4.33 -6.44 1.20
CA GLU A 35 -3.76 -7.49 0.35
C GLU A 35 -4.59 -8.79 0.33
N SER A 36 -5.34 -9.07 1.41
CA SER A 36 -6.26 -10.22 1.49
C SER A 36 -7.68 -9.92 0.98
N GLY A 37 -8.00 -8.66 0.68
CA GLY A 37 -9.33 -8.25 0.22
C GLY A 37 -10.40 -8.18 1.30
N VAL A 38 -10.07 -8.45 2.56
CA VAL A 38 -10.97 -8.29 3.72
C VAL A 38 -11.43 -6.84 3.86
N LYS A 39 -10.56 -5.87 3.54
CA LYS A 39 -10.89 -4.45 3.53
C LYS A 39 -10.32 -3.82 2.26
N ARG A 40 -11.05 -2.90 1.65
CA ARG A 40 -10.53 -2.11 0.53
C ARG A 40 -10.04 -0.74 1.01
N PRO A 41 -8.92 -0.22 0.48
CA PRO A 41 -8.52 1.16 0.74
C PRO A 41 -9.55 2.11 0.16
N SER A 42 -9.93 3.15 0.91
CA SER A 42 -10.89 4.16 0.49
C SER A 42 -10.40 5.56 0.82
N GLY A 43 -10.98 6.57 0.17
CA GLY A 43 -10.65 7.97 0.39
C GLY A 43 -9.17 8.29 0.16
N LEU A 44 -8.52 8.81 1.20
CA LEU A 44 -7.12 9.23 1.16
C LEU A 44 -6.15 8.06 0.95
N SER A 45 -6.43 6.90 1.55
CA SER A 45 -5.58 5.71 1.42
C SER A 45 -5.49 5.25 -0.03
N LEU A 46 -6.61 5.30 -0.75
CA LEU A 46 -6.66 4.94 -2.17
C LEU A 46 -5.85 5.93 -3.01
N LYS A 47 -6.00 7.23 -2.78
CA LYS A 47 -5.19 8.26 -3.47
C LYS A 47 -3.70 8.08 -3.20
N LEU A 48 -3.33 7.82 -1.95
CA LEU A 48 -1.92 7.60 -1.57
C LEU A 48 -1.33 6.40 -2.29
N LEU A 49 -2.05 5.27 -2.34
CA LEU A 49 -1.62 4.08 -3.08
C LEU A 49 -1.46 4.37 -4.58
N THR A 50 -2.35 5.15 -5.19
CA THR A 50 -2.22 5.57 -6.59
C THR A 50 -1.00 6.48 -6.82
N VAL A 51 -0.71 7.39 -5.90
CA VAL A 51 0.49 8.25 -5.99
C VAL A 51 1.75 7.40 -5.88
N VAL A 52 1.80 6.47 -4.91
CA VAL A 52 2.92 5.54 -4.74
C VAL A 52 3.07 4.61 -5.94
N GLN A 53 1.96 4.17 -6.55
CA GLN A 53 1.99 3.37 -7.78
C GLN A 53 2.63 4.14 -8.94
N LYS A 54 2.35 5.45 -9.05
CA LYS A 54 2.83 6.29 -10.15
C LYS A 54 4.26 6.80 -9.95
N HIS A 55 4.64 7.13 -8.72
CA HIS A 55 5.90 7.82 -8.42
C HIS A 55 6.87 7.01 -7.53
N GLY A 56 6.45 5.87 -7.00
CA GLY A 56 7.21 5.05 -6.06
C GLY A 56 7.22 5.60 -4.63
N LEU A 57 7.97 4.93 -3.75
CA LEU A 57 8.11 5.33 -2.34
C LEU A 57 8.90 6.62 -2.13
N LYS A 58 9.61 7.11 -3.16
CA LYS A 58 10.42 8.33 -3.09
C LYS A 58 9.60 9.60 -2.84
N VAL A 59 8.27 9.55 -2.98
CA VAL A 59 7.39 10.69 -2.68
C VAL A 59 7.04 10.79 -1.19
N LEU A 60 7.38 9.76 -0.41
CA LEU A 60 7.07 9.67 1.02
C LEU A 60 8.29 9.89 1.92
N VAL A 61 9.42 10.29 1.33
CA VAL A 61 10.70 10.58 2.01
C VAL A 61 11.05 12.05 1.79
#